data_AF-A0A2G8TM10-F1
#
_entry.id   AF-A0A2G8TM10-F1
#
_cell.length_a   1.000
_cell.length_b   1.000
_cell.length_c   1.000
_cell.angle_alpha   90.00
_cell.angle_beta   90.00
_cell.angle_gamma   90.00
#
_symmetry.space_group_name_H-M   'P 1'
#
loop_
_entity.id
_entity.type
_entity.pdbx_description
1 polymer ?
#
loop_
_entity_poly.entity_id
_entity_poly.type
_entity_poly.pdbx_seq_one_letter_code
_entity_poly.pdbx_strand_id
1 'polypeptide(L)'
;MVAHANDFPTVDRVEYVLECMVKHPGKQEYLYKCACTIDQIAREVGYDEYVEIATALRHQTLAGPRGAGFRDPESIRAMANKYKALQAKASKACDAK
;
A
#
# COMPACT_ATOMS: atom_id res chain seq x y z
N MET A 1 19.88 17.78 -12.57
CA MET A 1 18.73 17.01 -13.05
C MET A 1 18.93 15.58 -12.59
N VAL A 2 18.33 15.21 -11.46
CA VAL A 2 18.38 13.84 -10.94
C VAL A 2 17.16 13.14 -11.53
N ALA A 3 17.36 12.17 -12.42
CA ALA A 3 16.29 11.26 -12.81
C ALA A 3 15.76 10.61 -11.54
N HIS A 4 14.43 10.55 -11.35
CA HIS A 4 13.80 9.80 -10.26
C HIS A 4 14.05 8.29 -10.47
N ALA A 5 15.27 7.85 -10.19
CA ALA A 5 15.61 6.44 -10.10
C ALA A 5 15.12 5.97 -8.74
N ASN A 6 13.85 5.59 -8.65
CA ASN A 6 13.22 4.69 -7.66
C ASN A 6 11.71 4.62 -7.92
N ASP A 7 11.36 4.24 -9.15
CA ASP A 7 10.02 3.74 -9.44
C ASP A 7 9.80 2.43 -8.69
N PHE A 8 8.61 2.23 -8.14
CA PHE A 8 8.24 0.91 -7.62
C PHE A 8 8.40 -0.12 -8.76
N PRO A 9 8.97 -1.31 -8.50
CA PRO A 9 9.06 -2.38 -9.49
C PRO A 9 7.69 -2.64 -10.12
N THR A 10 7.69 -2.92 -11.43
CA THR A 10 6.44 -3.17 -12.16
C THR A 10 5.62 -4.30 -11.52
N VAL A 11 6.30 -5.33 -11.02
CA VAL A 11 5.66 -6.45 -10.32
C VAL A 11 4.87 -5.97 -9.10
N ASP A 12 5.46 -5.14 -8.23
CA ASP A 12 4.78 -4.64 -7.03
C ASP A 12 3.62 -3.70 -7.35
N ARG A 13 3.75 -2.89 -8.41
CA ARG A 13 2.64 -2.07 -8.90
C ARG A 13 1.46 -2.96 -9.34
N VAL A 14 1.74 -4.02 -10.09
CA VAL A 14 0.73 -4.96 -10.57
C VAL A 14 0.11 -5.73 -9.39
N GLU A 15 0.91 -6.22 -8.45
CA GLU A 15 0.41 -6.90 -7.25
C GLU A 15 -0.52 -6.00 -6.45
N TYR A 16 -0.15 -4.73 -6.22
CA TYR A 16 -1.01 -3.77 -5.56
C TYR A 16 -2.35 -3.61 -6.29
N VAL A 17 -2.32 -3.46 -7.62
CA VAL A 17 -3.53 -3.28 -8.44
C VAL A 17 -4.43 -4.52 -8.33
N LEU A 18 -3.86 -5.71 -8.41
CA LEU A 18 -4.61 -6.97 -8.26
C LEU A 18 -5.26 -7.07 -6.88
N GLU A 19 -4.54 -6.76 -5.81
CA GLU A 19 -5.07 -6.76 -4.44
C GLU A 19 -6.19 -5.73 -4.23
N CYS A 20 -6.05 -4.55 -4.83
CA CYS A 20 -7.07 -3.53 -4.81
C CYS A 20 -8.33 -3.99 -5.55
N MET A 21 -8.19 -4.61 -6.73
CA MET A 21 -9.31 -5.12 -7.52
C MET A 21 -10.08 -6.26 -6.83
N VAL A 22 -9.44 -7.07 -5.98
CA VAL A 22 -10.14 -8.09 -5.17
C VAL A 22 -11.23 -7.47 -4.29
N LYS A 23 -11.07 -6.21 -3.86
CA LYS A 23 -12.07 -5.48 -3.07
C LYS A 23 -13.22 -4.93 -3.92
N HIS A 24 -13.09 -4.93 -5.26
CA HIS A 24 -14.03 -4.36 -6.21
C HIS A 24 -14.34 -5.33 -7.38
N PRO A 25 -14.97 -6.49 -7.10
CA PRO A 25 -15.17 -7.54 -8.10
C PRO A 25 -16.09 -7.09 -9.24
N GLY A 26 -15.73 -7.47 -10.47
CA GLY A 26 -16.53 -7.22 -11.68
C GLY A 26 -16.51 -5.77 -12.20
N LYS A 27 -15.69 -4.89 -11.61
CA LYS A 27 -15.64 -3.46 -11.94
C LYS A 27 -14.32 -3.09 -12.62
N GLN A 28 -14.30 -3.15 -13.95
CA GLN A 28 -13.09 -2.89 -14.74
C GLN A 28 -12.55 -1.46 -14.55
N GLU A 29 -13.40 -0.49 -14.20
CA GLU A 29 -12.98 0.87 -13.91
C GLU A 29 -12.00 0.96 -12.74
N TYR A 30 -12.01 -0.02 -11.82
CA TYR A 30 -11.06 -0.07 -10.72
C TYR A 30 -9.64 -0.41 -11.14
N LEU A 31 -9.43 -0.97 -12.34
CA LEU A 31 -8.08 -1.11 -12.89
C LEU A 31 -7.37 0.24 -12.92
N TYR A 32 -8.05 1.27 -13.46
CA TYR A 32 -7.49 2.62 -13.58
C TYR A 32 -7.38 3.33 -12.22
N LYS A 33 -8.38 3.15 -11.35
CA LYS A 33 -8.41 3.78 -10.03
C LYS A 33 -7.35 3.21 -9.08
N CYS A 34 -7.17 1.88 -9.09
CA CYS A 34 -6.15 1.19 -8.32
C CYS A 34 -4.75 1.53 -8.83
N ALA A 35 -4.57 1.60 -10.16
CA ALA A 35 -3.30 2.06 -10.77
C ALA A 35 -2.97 3.51 -10.36
N CYS A 36 -3.94 4.42 -10.44
CA CYS A 36 -3.77 5.78 -9.94
C CYS A 36 -3.38 5.81 -8.46
N THR A 37 -4.00 4.96 -7.64
CA THR A 37 -3.73 4.92 -6.20
C THR A 37 -2.27 4.55 -5.90
N ILE A 38 -1.71 3.54 -6.56
CA ILE A 38 -0.30 3.17 -6.34
C ILE A 38 0.67 4.23 -6.89
N ASP A 39 0.30 4.92 -7.97
CA ASP A 39 1.09 6.04 -8.47
C ASP A 39 1.12 7.23 -7.50
N GLN A 40 0.01 7.51 -6.80
CA GLN A 40 -0.02 8.52 -5.75
C GLN A 40 0.81 8.10 -4.54
N ILE A 41 0.76 6.83 -4.16
CA ILE A 41 1.61 6.28 -3.08
C ILE A 41 3.09 6.46 -3.41
N ALA A 42 3.51 6.09 -4.63
CA ALA A 42 4.90 6.20 -5.09
C ALA A 42 5.42 7.65 -5.20
N ARG A 43 4.54 8.65 -5.22
CA ARG A 43 4.91 10.07 -5.17
C ARG A 43 5.18 10.57 -3.75
N GLU A 44 4.64 9.90 -2.74
CA GLU A 44 4.69 10.34 -1.34
C GLU A 44 5.78 9.63 -0.54
N VAL A 45 6.10 8.37 -0.90
CA VAL A 45 7.09 7.55 -0.20
C VAL A 45 8.01 6.82 -1.18
N GLY A 46 9.25 6.57 -0.77
CA GLY A 46 10.18 5.71 -1.51
C GLY A 46 9.78 4.23 -1.42
N TYR A 47 10.34 3.40 -2.30
CA TYR A 47 10.00 1.97 -2.37
C TYR A 47 10.33 1.20 -1.08
N ASP A 48 11.50 1.41 -0.48
CA ASP A 48 11.89 0.72 0.76
C ASP A 48 10.90 1.02 1.89
N GLU A 49 10.55 2.30 2.05
CA GLU A 49 9.55 2.73 3.02
C GLU A 49 8.17 2.12 2.72
N TYR A 50 7.75 2.10 1.44
CA TYR A 50 6.51 1.45 1.02
C TYR A 50 6.48 -0.02 1.44
N VAL A 51 7.55 -0.78 1.19
CA VAL A 51 7.65 -2.19 1.59
C VAL A 51 7.53 -2.33 3.11
N GLU A 52 8.24 -1.52 3.89
CA GLU A 52 8.16 -1.55 5.36
C GLU A 52 6.74 -1.30 5.88
N ILE A 53 6.11 -0.19 5.45
CA ILE A 53 4.81 0.22 5.97
C ILE A 53 3.67 -0.68 5.44
N ALA A 54 3.78 -1.20 4.21
CA ALA A 54 2.84 -2.16 3.64
C ALA A 54 2.91 -3.51 4.35
N THR A 55 4.13 -3.98 4.63
CA THR A 55 4.37 -5.21 5.39
C THR A 55 3.85 -5.09 6.82
N ALA A 56 4.12 -3.95 7.48
CA ALA A 56 3.61 -3.65 8.81
C ALA A 56 2.08 -3.74 8.89
N LEU A 57 1.37 -3.24 7.86
CA LEU A 57 -0.09 -3.34 7.79
C LEU A 57 -0.57 -4.76 7.45
N ARG A 58 0.03 -5.42 6.46
CA ARG A 58 -0.38 -6.75 5.97
C ARG A 58 -0.35 -7.80 7.08
N HIS A 59 0.62 -7.72 7.99
CA HIS A 59 0.77 -8.66 9.08
C HIS A 59 0.02 -8.26 10.37
N GLN A 60 -0.71 -7.14 10.40
CA GLN A 60 -1.57 -6.79 11.55
C GLN A 60 -2.64 -7.84 11.82
N THR A 61 -3.05 -8.63 10.82
CA THR A 61 -4.07 -9.67 10.94
C THR A 61 -3.49 -11.07 11.10
N LEU A 62 -2.15 -11.20 11.16
CA LEU A 62 -1.49 -12.49 11.32
C LEU A 62 -1.79 -13.07 12.72
N ALA A 63 -2.27 -14.31 12.76
CA ALA A 63 -2.61 -15.00 13.99
C ALA A 63 -1.38 -15.60 14.71
N GLY A 64 -1.54 -15.89 16.01
CA GLY A 64 -0.54 -16.58 16.81
C GLY A 64 0.64 -15.70 17.29
N PRO A 65 1.64 -16.32 17.95
CA PRO A 65 2.76 -15.61 18.56
C PRO A 65 3.62 -14.84 17.54
N ARG A 66 3.73 -15.34 16.31
CA ARG A 66 4.46 -14.65 15.22
C ARG A 66 3.77 -13.34 14.81
N GLY A 67 2.43 -13.30 14.86
CA GLY A 67 1.67 -12.09 14.59
C GLY A 67 1.68 -11.08 15.75
N ALA A 68 1.95 -11.54 16.98
CA ALA A 68 2.13 -10.63 18.13
C ALA A 68 3.29 -9.65 17.90
N GLY A 69 4.39 -10.12 17.28
CA GLY A 69 5.53 -9.28 16.91
C GLY A 69 5.22 -8.14 15.93
N PHE A 70 4.12 -8.23 15.15
CA PHE A 70 3.68 -7.13 14.28
C PHE A 70 2.59 -6.25 14.92
N ARG A 71 1.80 -6.80 15.84
CA ARG A 71 0.67 -6.10 16.47
C ARG A 71 1.05 -5.32 17.72
N ASP A 72 1.97 -5.83 18.51
CA ASP A 72 2.27 -5.28 19.84
C ASP A 72 3.19 -4.06 19.80
N PRO A 73 4.32 -4.08 19.05
CA PRO A 73 5.25 -2.96 19.08
C PRO A 73 4.61 -1.67 18.53
N GLU A 74 4.77 -0.58 19.27
CA GLU A 74 4.20 0.72 18.91
C GLU A 74 4.74 1.24 17.58
N SER A 75 6.03 1.04 17.30
CA SER A 75 6.67 1.42 16.04
C SER A 75 6.01 0.74 14.84
N ILE A 76 5.73 -0.58 14.92
CA ILE A 76 5.07 -1.31 13.84
C ILE A 76 3.61 -0.84 13.67
N ARG A 77 2.89 -0.58 14.77
CA ARG A 77 1.54 0.01 14.70
C ARG A 77 1.54 1.39 14.05
N ALA A 78 2.53 2.23 14.36
CA ALA A 78 2.69 3.54 13.74
C ALA A 78 2.93 3.43 12.23
N MET A 79 3.78 2.50 11.79
CA MET A 79 3.99 2.21 10.36
C MET A 79 2.71 1.72 9.66
N ALA A 80 1.99 0.78 10.28
CA ALA A 80 0.71 0.30 9.74
C ALA A 80 -0.33 1.44 9.61
N ASN A 81 -0.40 2.33 10.61
CA ASN A 81 -1.29 3.48 10.57
C ASN A 81 -0.87 4.51 9.53
N LYS A 82 0.44 4.74 9.34
CA LYS A 82 0.97 5.58 8.27
C LYS A 82 0.53 5.07 6.90
N TYR A 83 0.65 3.77 6.66
CA TYR A 83 0.20 3.19 5.38
C TYR A 83 -1.32 3.27 5.19
N LYS A 84 -2.12 3.04 6.24
CA LYS A 84 -3.59 3.22 6.17
C LYS A 84 -3.95 4.66 5.79
N ALA A 85 -3.31 5.66 6.41
CA ALA A 85 -3.55 7.06 6.11
C ALA A 85 -3.14 7.41 4.66
N LEU A 86 -2.01 6.87 4.21
CA LEU A 86 -1.52 7.04 2.84
C LEU A 86 -2.47 6.43 1.81
N GLN A 87 -2.93 5.19 2.01
CA GLN A 87 -3.95 4.56 1.16
C GLN A 87 -5.25 5.38 1.15
N ALA A 88 -5.73 5.84 2.31
CA ALA A 88 -6.96 6.64 2.37
C ALA A 88 -6.83 7.96 1.61
N LYS A 89 -5.67 8.63 1.69
CA LYS A 89 -5.36 9.85 0.93
C LYS A 89 -5.34 9.57 -0.58
N ALA A 90 -4.59 8.55 -0.99
CA ALA A 90 -4.42 8.18 -2.39
C ALA A 90 -5.74 7.69 -3.03
N SER A 91 -6.47 6.80 -2.36
CA SER A 91 -7.77 6.31 -2.82
C SER A 91 -8.80 7.43 -2.94
N LYS A 92 -8.77 8.43 -2.04
CA LYS A 92 -9.62 9.61 -2.16
C LYS A 92 -9.24 10.47 -3.37
N ALA A 93 -7.96 10.64 -3.65
CA ALA A 93 -7.49 11.43 -4.80
C ALA A 93 -7.82 10.76 -6.16
N CYS A 94 -7.93 9.43 -6.17
CA CYS A 94 -8.16 8.61 -7.36
C CYS A 94 -9.59 8.03 -7.45
N ASP A 95 -10.52 8.48 -6.59
CA ASP A 95 -11.89 7.97 -6.51
C ASP A 95 -12.01 6.43 -6.40
N ALA A 96 -11.06 5.80 -5.72
CA ALA A 96 -10.91 4.36 -5.53
C ALA A 96 -11.48 3.86 -4.18
N LYS A 97 -12.61 4.43 -3.74
CA LYS A 97 -13.26 4.10 -2.46
C LYS A 97 -14.11 2.83 -2.50
#